data_AF-A0A7X7X2C4-F1
#
_entry.id   AF-A0A7X7X2C4-F1
#
_cell.length_a   1.000
_cell.length_b   1.000
_cell.length_c   1.000
_cell.angle_alpha   90.00
_cell.angle_beta   90.00
_cell.angle_gamma   90.00
#
_symmetry.space_group_name_H-M   'P 1'
#
loop_
_entity.id
_entity.type
_entity.pdbx_description
1 polymer ?
#
loop_
_entity_poly.entity_id
_entity_poly.type
_entity_poly.pdbx_seq_one_letter_code
_entity_poly.pdbx_strand_id
1 'polypeptide(L)'
;NKMEALADNGNGNYAYIDTILEARKVLVEEMGGTLLTIAKDVKLQVEFNPAKVKGYRLVGYENRMLNDEDFDDDTKDAGEMGAGHRVTALYEIIPADSAAEVGSTDLKYQQSQVVESDEWLNIKIRYKDPDQDQSKLLSLAVDSSQESHITSESFDFASGVAEFGMLLRDSQFIGNGSYENIYGRIVGLSSAKTDPYKAEFLSLVEMLME
;
A
#
# COMPACT_ATOMS: atom_id res chain seq x y z
N ASN A 1 -14.62 2.05 -18.36
CA ASN A 1 -13.89 0.84 -17.91
C ASN A 1 -14.02 -0.33 -18.88
N LYS A 2 -13.45 -0.22 -20.09
CA LYS A 2 -13.24 -1.37 -20.99
C LYS A 2 -11.76 -1.62 -21.28
N MET A 3 -10.92 -0.58 -21.20
CA MET A 3 -9.48 -0.67 -21.47
C MET A 3 -8.69 -1.23 -20.28
N GLU A 4 -8.99 -0.80 -19.05
CA GLU A 4 -8.44 -1.35 -17.80
C GLU A 4 -8.70 -2.86 -17.72
N ALA A 5 -9.97 -3.28 -17.87
CA ALA A 5 -10.33 -4.69 -17.88
C ALA A 5 -9.66 -5.51 -19.01
N LEU A 6 -9.33 -4.90 -20.15
CA LEU A 6 -8.60 -5.58 -21.22
C LEU A 6 -7.10 -5.72 -20.90
N ALA A 7 -6.52 -4.72 -20.24
CA ALA A 7 -5.13 -4.77 -19.79
C ALA A 7 -4.94 -5.77 -18.65
N ASP A 8 -5.84 -5.78 -17.66
CA ASP A 8 -5.82 -6.73 -16.54
C ASP A 8 -5.92 -8.18 -17.04
N ASN A 9 -6.81 -8.48 -18.01
CA ASN A 9 -6.94 -9.84 -18.58
C ASN A 9 -5.84 -10.23 -19.58
N GLY A 10 -5.00 -9.27 -19.97
CA GLY A 10 -3.90 -9.46 -20.94
C GLY A 10 -2.52 -9.35 -20.32
N ASN A 11 -2.43 -9.28 -18.99
CA ASN A 11 -1.20 -8.99 -18.22
C ASN A 11 -0.46 -7.74 -18.74
N GLY A 12 -1.21 -6.74 -19.20
CA GLY A 12 -0.70 -5.49 -19.74
C GLY A 12 -0.76 -4.35 -18.73
N ASN A 13 0.08 -3.33 -18.90
CA ASN A 13 -0.02 -2.09 -18.14
C ASN A 13 -0.94 -1.10 -18.87
N TYR A 14 -1.78 -0.40 -18.13
CA TYR A 14 -2.65 0.64 -18.65
C TYR A 14 -2.31 1.99 -18.00
N ALA A 15 -2.18 3.04 -18.81
CA ALA A 15 -1.93 4.38 -18.34
C ALA A 15 -2.84 5.38 -19.05
N TYR A 16 -3.38 6.33 -18.27
CA TYR A 16 -3.89 7.58 -18.82
C TYR A 16 -2.70 8.53 -18.99
N ILE A 17 -2.64 9.20 -20.13
CA ILE A 17 -1.64 10.21 -20.43
C ILE A 17 -2.39 11.45 -20.87
N ASP A 18 -2.47 12.44 -19.99
CA ASP A 18 -3.08 13.74 -20.28
C ASP A 18 -2.06 14.89 -20.29
N THR A 19 -0.87 14.68 -19.71
CA THR A 19 0.24 15.64 -19.74
C THR A 19 1.54 15.05 -20.31
N ILE A 20 2.46 15.94 -20.71
CA ILE A 20 3.82 15.57 -21.15
C ILE A 20 4.61 14.93 -19.99
N LEU A 21 4.32 15.32 -18.74
CA LEU A 21 4.94 14.73 -17.56
C LEU A 21 4.47 13.28 -17.40
N GLU A 22 3.17 13.01 -17.44
CA GLU A 22 2.65 11.64 -17.44
C GLU A 22 3.20 10.80 -18.60
N ALA A 23 3.32 11.39 -19.80
CA ALA A 23 3.91 10.70 -20.95
C ALA A 23 5.37 10.29 -20.68
N ARG A 24 6.16 11.18 -20.04
CA ARG A 24 7.55 10.87 -19.63
C ARG A 24 7.57 9.79 -18.55
N LYS A 25 6.70 9.89 -17.54
CA LYS A 25 6.59 8.88 -16.48
C LYS A 25 6.39 7.50 -17.09
N VAL A 26 5.33 7.35 -17.89
CA VAL A 26 4.88 6.07 -18.43
C VAL A 26 5.86 5.54 -19.48
N LEU A 27 6.31 6.38 -20.42
CA LEU A 27 7.07 5.93 -21.59
C LEU A 27 8.59 5.98 -21.43
N VAL A 28 9.10 6.63 -20.39
CA VAL A 28 10.56 6.77 -20.18
C VAL A 28 10.98 6.22 -18.83
N GLU A 29 10.30 6.61 -17.75
CA GLU A 29 10.72 6.24 -16.38
C GLU A 29 10.22 4.82 -16.01
N GLU A 30 8.95 4.52 -16.26
CA GLU A 30 8.30 3.27 -15.87
C GLU A 30 8.30 2.22 -17.00
N MET A 31 8.62 2.60 -18.24
CA MET A 31 8.64 1.68 -19.39
C MET A 31 9.61 0.50 -19.17
N GLY A 32 10.71 0.69 -18.44
CA GLY A 32 11.64 -0.39 -18.12
C GLY A 32 11.05 -1.45 -17.19
N GLY A 33 10.23 -1.03 -16.21
CA GLY A 33 9.56 -1.93 -15.28
C GLY A 33 8.45 -2.74 -15.96
N THR A 34 7.76 -2.14 -16.92
CA THR A 34 6.69 -2.83 -17.66
C THR A 34 7.19 -3.84 -18.70
N LEU A 35 8.47 -3.79 -19.10
CA LEU A 35 9.05 -4.68 -20.11
C LEU A 35 9.86 -5.86 -19.53
N LEU A 36 10.32 -5.76 -18.28
CA LEU A 36 11.14 -6.77 -17.63
C LEU A 36 10.47 -7.24 -16.33
N THR A 37 9.60 -8.24 -16.45
CA THR A 37 9.01 -8.93 -15.30
C THR A 37 10.10 -9.68 -14.54
N ILE A 38 10.29 -9.33 -13.27
CA ILE A 38 11.27 -9.98 -12.37
C ILE A 38 10.59 -10.98 -11.44
N ALA A 39 9.28 -10.86 -11.24
CA ALA A 39 8.47 -11.80 -10.48
C ALA A 39 7.04 -11.85 -11.02
N LYS A 40 6.51 -13.07 -11.17
CA LYS A 40 5.14 -13.36 -11.60
C LYS A 40 4.29 -13.78 -10.40
N ASP A 41 2.98 -13.66 -10.57
CA ASP A 41 1.95 -14.08 -9.59
C ASP A 41 2.26 -13.63 -8.16
N VAL A 42 2.60 -12.34 -8.01
CA VAL A 42 3.00 -11.80 -6.71
C VAL A 42 1.79 -11.57 -5.84
N LYS A 43 1.76 -12.28 -4.71
CA LYS A 43 0.74 -12.16 -3.66
C LYS A 43 1.40 -11.68 -2.38
N LEU A 44 0.75 -10.72 -1.72
CA LEU A 44 1.18 -10.23 -0.41
C LEU A 44 0.10 -10.49 0.62
N GLN A 45 0.51 -10.95 1.79
CA GLN A 45 -0.33 -11.11 2.96
C GLN A 45 0.38 -10.49 4.16
N VAL A 46 -0.37 -9.75 4.96
CA VAL A 46 0.12 -9.12 6.19
C VAL A 46 -0.67 -9.69 7.34
N GLU A 47 0.03 -10.30 8.29
CA GLU A 47 -0.55 -10.89 9.50
C GLU A 47 -0.13 -10.05 10.69
N PHE A 48 -1.09 -9.39 11.35
CA PHE A 48 -0.81 -8.60 12.54
C PHE A 48 -0.81 -9.47 13.79
N ASN A 49 0.12 -9.20 14.72
CA ASN A 49 0.16 -9.88 16.00
C ASN A 49 -0.99 -9.38 16.90
N PRO A 50 -1.95 -10.23 17.30
CA PRO A 50 -3.08 -9.83 18.15
C PRO A 50 -2.65 -9.38 19.56
N ALA A 51 -1.43 -9.71 20.01
CA ALA A 51 -0.87 -9.18 21.25
C ALA A 51 -0.52 -7.69 21.17
N LYS A 52 -0.27 -7.16 19.96
CA LYS A 52 0.18 -5.78 19.71
C LYS A 52 -0.88 -4.94 19.01
N VAL A 53 -1.70 -5.55 18.16
CA VAL A 53 -2.68 -4.87 17.30
C VAL A 53 -4.01 -5.58 17.41
N LYS A 54 -5.05 -4.89 17.88
CA LYS A 54 -6.41 -5.44 18.04
C LYS A 54 -7.37 -5.07 16.92
N GLY A 55 -6.94 -4.20 16.01
CA GLY A 55 -7.69 -3.82 14.82
C GLY A 55 -6.77 -3.15 13.82
N TYR A 56 -7.04 -3.33 12.54
CA TYR A 56 -6.28 -2.69 11.48
C TYR A 56 -7.14 -2.47 10.25
N ARG A 57 -6.72 -1.54 9.40
CA ARG A 57 -7.37 -1.22 8.14
C ARG A 57 -6.31 -0.87 7.11
N LEU A 58 -6.41 -1.45 5.92
CA LEU A 58 -5.61 -1.04 4.77
C LEU A 58 -6.15 0.30 4.25
N VAL A 59 -5.28 1.30 4.15
CA VAL A 59 -5.59 2.62 3.59
C VAL A 59 -5.13 2.65 2.14
N GLY A 60 -6.10 2.69 1.23
CA GLY A 60 -5.86 2.56 -0.21
C GLY A 60 -5.74 1.10 -0.66
N TYR A 61 -5.34 0.88 -1.92
CA TYR A 61 -5.16 -0.45 -2.54
C TYR A 61 -6.37 -1.43 -2.45
N GLU A 62 -7.58 -0.92 -2.22
CA GLU A 62 -8.79 -1.72 -1.96
C GLU A 62 -9.17 -2.69 -3.10
N ASN A 63 -8.88 -2.33 -4.35
CA ASN A 63 -9.30 -3.08 -5.54
C ASN A 63 -8.51 -4.39 -5.80
N ARG A 64 -7.45 -4.67 -5.03
CA ARG A 64 -6.63 -5.90 -5.19
C ARG A 64 -6.50 -6.70 -3.90
N MET A 65 -7.43 -6.52 -2.96
CA MET A 65 -7.46 -7.30 -1.73
C MET A 65 -7.75 -8.76 -2.06
N LEU A 66 -6.81 -9.64 -1.69
CA LEU A 66 -6.92 -11.08 -1.84
C LEU A 66 -7.49 -11.66 -0.53
N ASN A 67 -8.40 -12.63 -0.63
CA ASN A 67 -8.83 -13.36 0.57
C ASN A 67 -7.68 -14.24 1.07
N ASP A 68 -7.62 -14.49 2.39
CA ASP A 68 -6.57 -15.34 2.97
C ASP A 68 -6.54 -16.75 2.35
N GLU A 69 -7.70 -17.30 2.01
CA GLU A 69 -7.85 -18.61 1.36
C GLU A 69 -7.23 -18.66 -0.05
N ASP A 70 -7.22 -17.52 -0.75
CA ASP A 70 -6.71 -17.39 -2.11
C ASP A 70 -5.18 -17.17 -2.13
N PHE A 71 -4.55 -16.90 -0.98
CA PHE A 71 -3.10 -16.67 -0.87
C PHE A 71 -2.29 -17.89 -1.29
N ASP A 72 -2.71 -19.08 -0.86
CA ASP A 72 -2.00 -20.33 -1.12
C ASP A 72 -2.36 -20.99 -2.47
N ASP A 73 -3.40 -20.50 -3.16
CA ASP A 73 -3.89 -21.07 -4.42
C ASP A 73 -3.15 -20.52 -5.66
N ASP A 74 -2.14 -21.24 -6.13
CA ASP A 74 -1.34 -20.86 -7.31
C ASP A 74 -2.12 -20.80 -8.64
N THR A 75 -3.43 -21.12 -8.65
CA THR A 75 -4.33 -20.94 -9.82
C THR A 75 -5.00 -19.56 -9.86
N LYS A 76 -4.94 -18.79 -8.76
CA LYS A 76 -5.48 -17.43 -8.70
C LYS A 76 -4.51 -16.45 -9.32
N ASP A 77 -5.03 -15.67 -10.26
CA ASP A 77 -4.30 -14.60 -10.94
C ASP A 77 -3.88 -13.51 -9.93
N ALA A 78 -2.65 -13.02 -10.09
CA ALA A 78 -2.02 -12.11 -9.15
C ALA A 78 -1.12 -11.11 -9.90
N GLY A 79 -0.63 -10.08 -9.19
CA GLY A 79 0.10 -8.99 -9.84
C GLY A 79 1.46 -9.41 -10.38
N GLU A 80 1.86 -8.87 -11.53
CA GLU A 80 3.25 -8.95 -11.99
C GLU A 80 4.08 -7.80 -11.40
N MET A 81 5.33 -8.09 -11.03
CA MET A 81 6.30 -7.10 -10.56
C MET A 81 7.43 -6.95 -11.56
N GLY A 82 7.55 -5.72 -12.09
CA GLY A 82 8.61 -5.29 -12.98
C GLY A 82 9.90 -4.88 -12.27
N ALA A 83 11.01 -4.88 -13.00
CA ALA A 83 12.27 -4.33 -12.50
C ALA A 83 12.09 -2.85 -12.09
N GLY A 84 12.38 -2.54 -10.82
CA GLY A 84 12.23 -1.19 -10.28
C GLY A 84 10.81 -0.82 -9.83
N HIS A 85 9.83 -1.72 -9.93
CA HIS A 85 8.51 -1.49 -9.35
C HIS A 85 8.59 -1.41 -7.83
N ARG A 86 7.86 -0.45 -7.26
CA ARG A 86 7.71 -0.29 -5.81
C ARG A 86 6.24 -0.20 -5.45
N VAL A 87 5.80 -1.06 -4.54
CA VAL A 87 4.45 -1.02 -3.97
C VAL A 87 4.53 -0.48 -2.55
N THR A 88 3.63 0.44 -2.22
CA THR A 88 3.48 0.98 -0.86
C THR A 88 2.07 0.67 -0.40
N ALA A 89 1.96 -0.07 0.71
CA ALA A 89 0.71 -0.32 1.40
C ALA A 89 0.74 0.44 2.73
N LEU A 90 -0.31 1.21 3.02
CA LEU A 90 -0.45 1.93 4.27
C LEU A 90 -1.50 1.23 5.11
N TYR A 91 -1.19 0.98 6.38
CA TYR A 91 -2.13 0.42 7.34
C TYR A 91 -2.34 1.40 8.48
N GLU A 92 -3.59 1.61 8.85
CA GLU A 92 -3.96 2.15 10.14
C GLU A 92 -4.13 0.98 11.11
N ILE A 93 -3.54 1.11 12.30
CA ILE A 93 -3.60 0.09 13.34
C ILE A 93 -4.19 0.67 14.62
N ILE A 94 -4.88 -0.19 15.37
CA ILE A 94 -5.34 0.07 16.72
C ILE A 94 -4.48 -0.79 17.64
N PRO A 95 -3.55 -0.19 18.42
CA PRO A 95 -2.75 -0.91 19.39
C PRO A 95 -3.62 -1.68 20.39
N ALA A 96 -3.14 -2.85 20.83
CA ALA A 96 -3.87 -3.73 21.73
C ALA A 96 -4.21 -3.07 23.09
N ASP A 97 -3.34 -2.17 23.55
CA ASP A 97 -3.48 -1.40 24.79
C ASP A 97 -4.32 -0.11 24.64
N SER A 98 -4.77 0.22 23.42
CA SER A 98 -5.63 1.38 23.17
C SER A 98 -6.97 1.28 23.91
N ALA A 99 -7.59 2.42 24.23
CA ALA A 99 -8.95 2.46 24.78
C ALA A 99 -10.05 2.24 23.73
N ALA A 100 -9.72 2.25 22.44
CA ALA A 100 -10.70 2.10 21.36
C ALA A 100 -11.35 0.70 21.39
N GLU A 101 -12.68 0.62 21.31
CA GLU A 101 -13.37 -0.67 21.18
C GLU A 101 -13.35 -1.13 19.73
N VAL A 102 -12.95 -2.38 19.52
CA VAL A 102 -13.05 -3.08 18.23
C VAL A 102 -14.01 -4.23 18.43
N GLY A 103 -14.89 -4.49 17.46
CA GLY A 103 -15.81 -5.61 17.54
C GLY A 103 -15.03 -6.91 17.73
N SER A 104 -15.36 -7.67 18.78
CA SER A 104 -14.77 -9.00 18.99
C SER A 104 -15.25 -9.94 17.88
N THR A 105 -14.28 -10.60 17.23
CA THR A 105 -14.51 -11.69 16.28
C THR A 105 -14.45 -13.06 16.95
N ASP A 106 -14.58 -13.12 18.29
CA ASP A 106 -14.50 -14.38 19.03
C ASP A 106 -15.56 -15.36 18.53
N LEU A 107 -15.11 -16.35 17.77
CA LEU A 107 -15.97 -17.40 17.26
C LEU A 107 -16.31 -18.35 18.40
N LYS A 108 -17.61 -18.58 18.62
CA LYS A 108 -18.15 -19.40 19.72
C LYS A 108 -17.46 -20.76 19.94
N TYR A 109 -16.91 -21.37 18.87
CA TYR A 109 -16.30 -22.70 18.90
C TYR A 109 -14.78 -22.69 18.71
N GLN A 110 -14.14 -21.53 18.73
CA GLN A 110 -12.69 -21.39 18.61
C GLN A 110 -12.09 -20.84 19.90
N GLN A 111 -10.92 -21.35 20.25
CA GLN A 111 -10.08 -20.80 21.31
C GLN A 111 -8.80 -20.29 20.66
N SER A 112 -8.61 -18.96 20.68
CA SER A 112 -7.40 -18.33 20.16
C SER A 112 -6.36 -18.26 21.27
N GLN A 113 -5.20 -18.89 21.05
CA GLN A 113 -4.05 -18.74 21.93
C GLN A 113 -3.11 -17.70 21.34
N VAL A 114 -2.93 -16.59 22.04
CA VAL A 114 -1.94 -15.58 21.67
C VAL A 114 -0.57 -16.07 22.14
N VAL A 115 0.38 -16.14 21.21
CA VAL A 115 1.78 -16.42 21.51
C VAL A 115 2.48 -15.09 21.79
N GLU A 116 3.18 -14.99 22.92
CA GLU A 116 3.96 -13.79 23.21
C GLU A 116 5.11 -13.66 22.22
N SER A 117 5.18 -12.49 21.58
CA SER A 117 6.22 -12.12 20.63
C SER A 117 6.37 -10.59 20.64
N ASP A 118 7.59 -10.12 20.40
CA ASP A 118 7.89 -8.69 20.24
C ASP A 118 7.64 -8.19 18.80
N GLU A 119 7.16 -9.08 17.92
CA GLU A 119 6.77 -8.79 16.55
C GLU A 119 5.43 -8.05 16.50
N TRP A 120 5.37 -7.01 15.68
CA TRP A 120 4.15 -6.28 15.36
C TRP A 120 3.32 -7.01 14.30
N LEU A 121 3.99 -7.52 13.27
CA LEU A 121 3.36 -8.18 12.14
C LEU A 121 4.36 -9.10 11.41
N ASN A 122 3.82 -9.99 10.58
CA ASN A 122 4.57 -10.80 9.64
C ASN A 122 4.10 -10.49 8.22
N ILE A 123 5.04 -10.27 7.31
CA ILE A 123 4.78 -10.02 5.89
C ILE A 123 5.14 -11.29 5.12
N LYS A 124 4.14 -11.88 4.46
CA LYS A 124 4.31 -13.01 3.56
C LYS A 124 4.22 -12.54 2.13
N ILE A 125 5.22 -12.89 1.32
CA ILE A 125 5.27 -12.58 -0.11
C ILE A 125 5.42 -13.90 -0.85
N ARG A 126 4.41 -14.26 -1.63
CA ARG A 126 4.47 -15.40 -2.54
C ARG A 126 4.69 -14.89 -3.96
N TYR A 127 5.63 -15.48 -4.70
CA TYR A 127 5.92 -15.10 -6.08
C TYR A 127 6.55 -16.25 -6.87
N LYS A 128 6.50 -16.16 -8.20
CA LYS A 128 7.19 -17.07 -9.12
C LYS A 128 8.35 -16.34 -9.81
N ASP A 129 9.49 -17.02 -10.03
CA ASP A 129 10.53 -16.48 -10.90
C ASP A 129 9.98 -16.37 -12.35
N PRO A 130 10.50 -15.47 -13.20
CA PRO A 130 9.94 -15.24 -14.54
C PRO A 130 9.82 -16.50 -15.42
N ASP A 131 10.75 -17.45 -15.25
CA ASP A 131 10.84 -18.68 -16.05
C ASP A 131 10.38 -19.94 -15.28
N GLN A 132 9.71 -19.78 -14.12
CA GLN A 132 9.28 -20.91 -13.30
C GLN A 132 7.78 -20.88 -13.01
N ASP A 133 7.17 -22.06 -12.96
CA ASP A 133 5.76 -22.21 -12.60
C ASP A 133 5.54 -22.47 -11.10
N GLN A 134 6.61 -22.79 -10.36
CA GLN A 134 6.55 -23.01 -8.92
C GLN A 134 6.74 -21.71 -8.14
N SER A 135 5.86 -21.48 -7.17
CA SER A 135 5.93 -20.33 -6.29
C SER A 135 6.96 -20.51 -5.17
N LYS A 136 7.48 -19.38 -4.70
CA LYS A 136 8.37 -19.23 -3.54
C LYS A 136 7.67 -18.36 -2.51
N LEU A 137 7.88 -18.68 -1.24
CA LEU A 137 7.36 -17.90 -0.12
C LEU A 137 8.53 -17.22 0.62
N LEU A 138 8.44 -15.91 0.76
CA LEU A 138 9.23 -15.11 1.70
C LEU A 138 8.36 -14.75 2.89
N SER A 139 8.93 -14.86 4.09
CA SER A 139 8.28 -14.44 5.33
C SER A 139 9.23 -13.49 6.07
N LEU A 140 8.74 -12.31 6.40
CA LEU A 140 9.49 -11.30 7.12
C LEU A 140 8.71 -10.85 8.34
N ALA A 141 9.23 -11.19 9.52
CA ALA A 141 8.76 -10.63 10.77
C ALA A 141 9.22 -9.17 10.92
N VAL A 142 8.32 -8.31 11.37
CA VAL A 142 8.59 -6.92 11.70
C VAL A 142 8.42 -6.75 13.20
N ASP A 143 9.52 -6.52 13.90
CA ASP A 143 9.55 -6.28 15.34
C ASP A 143 9.71 -4.79 15.67
N SER A 144 9.75 -4.50 16.96
CA SER A 144 9.86 -3.13 17.47
C SER A 144 11.18 -2.42 17.09
N SER A 145 12.21 -3.14 16.63
CA SER A 145 13.45 -2.52 16.14
C SER A 145 13.29 -1.80 14.80
N GLN A 146 12.24 -2.14 14.05
CA GLN A 146 11.90 -1.50 12.78
C GLN A 146 10.93 -0.31 12.96
N GLU A 147 10.46 -0.07 14.18
CA GLU A 147 9.63 1.08 14.50
C GLU A 147 10.47 2.37 14.46
N SER A 148 9.95 3.38 13.79
CA SER A 148 10.58 4.71 13.75
C SER A 148 9.55 5.78 14.04
N HIS A 149 9.83 6.60 15.05
CA HIS A 149 9.08 7.83 15.32
C HIS A 149 9.52 9.00 14.42
N ILE A 150 10.62 8.82 13.68
CA ILE A 150 11.06 9.76 12.65
C ILE A 150 10.56 9.23 11.31
N THR A 151 9.66 9.97 10.70
CA THR A 151 9.13 9.63 9.37
C THR A 151 10.18 9.91 8.29
N SER A 152 10.18 9.09 7.24
CA SER A 152 10.97 9.36 6.04
C SER A 152 10.20 10.32 5.12
N GLU A 153 10.89 11.06 4.25
CA GLU A 153 10.20 11.92 3.27
C GLU A 153 9.19 11.13 2.40
N SER A 154 9.50 9.86 2.11
CA SER A 154 8.60 8.98 1.36
C SER A 154 7.33 8.65 2.13
N PHE A 155 7.44 8.43 3.45
CA PHE A 155 6.29 8.18 4.31
C PHE A 155 5.43 9.45 4.47
N ASP A 156 6.07 10.59 4.70
CA ASP A 156 5.38 11.88 4.82
C ASP A 156 4.59 12.21 3.56
N PHE A 157 5.21 12.01 2.39
CA PHE A 157 4.54 12.21 1.12
C PHE A 157 3.39 11.20 0.91
N ALA A 158 3.64 9.90 1.09
CA ALA A 158 2.62 8.87 0.87
C ALA A 158 1.42 9.02 1.82
N SER A 159 1.65 9.35 3.10
CA SER A 159 0.59 9.60 4.07
C SER A 159 -0.24 10.84 3.70
N GLY A 160 0.39 11.91 3.19
CA GLY A 160 -0.32 13.09 2.72
C GLY A 160 -1.18 12.82 1.48
N VAL A 161 -0.71 11.99 0.54
CA VAL A 161 -1.51 11.53 -0.60
C VAL A 161 -2.72 10.70 -0.15
N ALA A 162 -2.52 9.80 0.83
CA ALA A 162 -3.61 9.00 1.39
C ALA A 162 -4.65 9.87 2.10
N GLU A 163 -4.20 10.83 2.92
CA GLU A 163 -5.08 11.80 3.62
C GLU A 163 -5.85 12.66 2.62
N PHE A 164 -5.21 13.12 1.56
CA PHE A 164 -5.85 13.86 0.48
C PHE A 164 -6.98 13.07 -0.20
N GLY A 165 -6.72 11.80 -0.52
CA GLY A 165 -7.73 10.90 -1.06
C GLY A 165 -8.90 10.66 -0.11
N MET A 166 -8.64 10.60 1.20
CA MET A 166 -9.68 10.48 2.23
C MET A 166 -10.54 11.75 2.33
N LEU A 167 -9.94 12.94 2.24
CA LEU A 167 -10.68 14.21 2.22
C LEU A 167 -11.60 14.32 0.99
N LEU A 168 -11.07 14.02 -0.20
CA LEU A 168 -11.84 14.08 -1.45
C LEU A 168 -13.03 13.10 -1.47
N ARG A 169 -12.92 11.99 -0.73
CA ARG A 169 -13.96 10.96 -0.63
C ARG A 169 -14.93 11.18 0.54
N ASP A 170 -14.77 12.26 1.32
CA ASP A 170 -15.52 12.49 2.56
C ASP A 170 -15.51 11.25 3.47
N SER A 171 -14.31 10.70 3.67
CA SER A 171 -14.11 9.45 4.40
C SER A 171 -14.54 9.59 5.86
N GLN A 172 -15.38 8.67 6.35
CA GLN A 172 -15.73 8.59 7.78
C GLN A 172 -14.52 8.36 8.70
N PHE A 173 -13.37 7.97 8.14
CA PHE A 173 -12.12 7.72 8.87
C PHE A 173 -11.13 8.89 8.82
N ILE A 174 -11.48 10.04 8.23
CA ILE A 174 -10.54 11.18 8.10
C ILE A 174 -10.10 11.77 9.44
N GLY A 175 -10.89 11.59 10.50
CA GLY A 175 -10.58 12.10 11.82
C GLY A 175 -10.46 13.63 11.82
N ASN A 176 -9.26 14.14 12.10
CA ASN A 176 -8.92 15.56 12.10
C ASN A 176 -8.06 15.98 10.90
N GLY A 177 -7.99 15.15 9.85
CA GLY A 177 -7.24 15.45 8.63
C GLY A 177 -7.75 16.72 7.94
N SER A 178 -6.85 17.46 7.32
CA SER A 178 -7.18 18.71 6.61
C SER A 178 -6.15 19.02 5.52
N TYR A 179 -6.52 19.85 4.54
CA TYR A 179 -5.60 20.25 3.49
C TYR A 179 -4.38 21.03 4.05
N GLU A 180 -4.57 21.81 5.11
CA GLU A 180 -3.48 22.49 5.84
C GLU A 180 -2.50 21.51 6.48
N ASN A 181 -2.99 20.42 7.08
CA ASN A 181 -2.14 19.38 7.67
C ASN A 181 -1.28 18.70 6.60
N ILE A 182 -1.86 18.40 5.44
CA ILE A 182 -1.16 17.80 4.30
C ILE A 182 -0.10 18.77 3.78
N TYR A 183 -0.47 20.03 3.54
CA TYR A 183 0.45 21.05 3.04
C TYR A 183 1.64 21.24 3.99
N GLY A 184 1.36 21.40 5.30
CA GLY A 184 2.39 21.57 6.32
C GLY A 184 3.37 20.39 6.41
N ARG A 185 2.89 19.16 6.16
CA ARG A 185 3.72 17.96 6.11
C ARG A 185 4.63 17.91 4.88
N ILE A 186 4.16 18.39 3.73
CA ILE A 186 4.82 18.18 2.43
C ILE A 186 5.67 19.36 1.98
N VAL A 187 5.29 20.61 2.28
CA VAL A 187 5.96 21.83 1.79
C VAL A 187 7.45 21.89 2.14
N GLY A 188 7.84 21.29 3.27
CA GLY A 188 9.21 21.25 3.75
C GLY A 188 10.09 20.18 3.10
N LEU A 189 9.50 19.19 2.40
CA LEU A 189 10.25 18.04 1.88
C LEU A 189 11.19 18.48 0.75
N SER A 190 12.41 17.96 0.76
CA SER A 190 13.39 18.22 -0.31
C SER A 190 12.86 17.69 -1.63
N SER A 191 12.25 16.50 -1.59
CA SER A 191 11.64 15.87 -2.75
C SER A 191 10.46 16.67 -3.33
N ALA A 192 9.71 17.44 -2.55
CA ALA A 192 8.66 18.32 -3.08
C ALA A 192 9.23 19.47 -3.95
N LYS A 193 10.52 19.79 -3.83
CA LYS A 193 11.21 20.82 -4.62
C LYS A 193 11.91 20.27 -5.87
N THR A 194 12.31 19.00 -5.84
CA THR A 194 13.11 18.38 -6.90
C THR A 194 12.31 17.44 -7.79
N ASP A 195 11.21 16.88 -7.27
CA ASP A 195 10.34 15.96 -8.00
C ASP A 195 9.11 16.74 -8.55
N PRO A 196 8.94 16.84 -9.87
CA PRO A 196 7.85 17.61 -10.47
C PRO A 196 6.47 17.07 -10.10
N TYR A 197 6.30 15.75 -9.90
CA TYR A 197 5.01 15.17 -9.54
C TYR A 197 4.62 15.51 -8.10
N LYS A 198 5.62 15.54 -7.20
CA LYS A 198 5.37 15.96 -5.81
C LYS A 198 5.08 17.45 -5.71
N ALA A 199 5.74 18.27 -6.52
CA ALA A 199 5.48 19.71 -6.61
C ALA A 199 4.06 19.99 -7.15
N GLU A 200 3.64 19.25 -8.19
CA GLU A 200 2.28 19.32 -8.72
C GLU A 200 1.24 18.89 -7.68
N PHE A 201 1.47 17.77 -6.97
CA PHE A 201 0.60 17.34 -5.88
C PHE A 201 0.44 18.41 -4.80
N LEU A 202 1.54 19.03 -4.36
CA LEU A 202 1.49 20.13 -3.39
C LEU A 202 0.65 21.31 -3.89
N SER A 203 0.73 21.62 -5.19
CA SER A 203 -0.07 22.68 -5.82
C SER A 203 -1.56 22.34 -5.85
N LEU A 204 -1.92 21.06 -6.09
CA LEU A 204 -3.30 20.59 -5.99
C LEU A 204 -3.86 20.74 -4.57
N VAL A 205 -3.06 20.42 -3.56
CA VAL A 205 -3.45 20.59 -2.15
C VAL A 205 -3.70 22.07 -1.85
N GLU A 206 -2.79 22.95 -2.27
CA GLU A 206 -2.91 24.40 -2.05
C GLU A 206 -4.19 24.99 -2.67
N MET A 207 -4.58 24.55 -3.87
CA MET A 207 -5.83 25.01 -4.52
C MET A 207 -7.12 24.61 -3.77
N LEU A 208 -7.07 23.57 -2.94
CA LEU A 208 -8.24 23.08 -2.18
C LEU A 208 -8.27 23.60 -0.73
N MET A 209 -7.27 24.39 -0.33
CA MET A 209 -7.26 25.10 0.95
C MET A 209 -8.07 26.41 0.91
N GLU A 210 -8.43 26.90 -0.29
CA GLU A 210 -9.23 28.11 -0.52
C GLU A 210 -10.75 27.85 -0.50
#